data_AF-A0A2L1F3J9-F1
#
_entry.id   AF-A0A2L1F3J9-F1
#
_cell.length_a   1.000
_cell.length_b   1.000
_cell.length_c   1.000
_cell.angle_alpha   90.00
_cell.angle_beta   90.00
_cell.angle_gamma   90.00
#
_symmetry.space_group_name_H-M   'P 1'
#
loop_
_entity.id
_entity.type
_entity.pdbx_description
1 polymer ?
#
loop_
_entity_poly.entity_id
_entity_poly.type
_entity_poly.pdbx_seq_one_letter_code
_entity_poly.pdbx_strand_id
1 'polypeptide(L)' 'NGCTSAGPHFNPHQKTHGAPTDEARHVGDLGNIETDAQGNAKGSTTDSLVKLIGPHSIIGVR' A
#
# COMPACT_ATOMS: atom_id res chain seq x y z
N ASN A 1 -4.24 7.54 -19.70
CA ASN A 1 -4.78 7.65 -18.32
C ASN A 1 -3.74 7.34 -17.23
N GLY A 2 -2.49 7.81 -17.34
CA GLY A 2 -1.34 7.54 -16.44
C GLY A 2 -1.61 6.80 -15.12
N CYS A 3 -1.44 7.47 -13.98
CA CYS A 3 -1.74 6.88 -12.67
C CYS A 3 -3.24 6.79 -12.38
N THR A 4 -4.07 7.54 -13.12
CA THR A 4 -5.53 7.55 -12.94
C THR A 4 -6.17 6.20 -13.26
N SER A 5 -5.60 5.41 -14.18
CA SER A 5 -6.09 4.06 -14.47
C SER A 5 -5.76 3.04 -13.38
N ALA A 6 -4.96 3.41 -12.37
CA ALA A 6 -4.60 2.52 -11.27
C ALA A 6 -5.74 2.30 -10.25
N GLY A 7 -6.80 3.11 -10.32
CA GLY A 7 -7.95 2.98 -9.42
C GLY A 7 -7.66 3.34 -7.94
N PRO A 8 -8.53 2.91 -7.01
CA PRO A 8 -8.39 3.15 -5.58
C PRO A 8 -7.35 2.22 -4.93
N HIS A 9 -7.03 2.45 -3.66
CA HIS A 9 -6.17 1.54 -2.90
C HIS A 9 -6.73 0.12 -2.88
N PHE A 10 -5.84 -0.88 -2.94
CA PHE A 10 -6.25 -2.28 -2.89
C PHE A 10 -6.91 -2.61 -1.55
N ASN A 11 -8.21 -2.94 -1.59
CA ASN A 11 -9.06 -3.12 -0.42
C ASN A 11 -9.97 -4.35 -0.51
N PRO A 12 -9.42 -5.58 -0.50
CA PRO A 12 -10.21 -6.82 -0.57
C PRO A 12 -11.11 -7.04 0.67
N HIS A 13 -10.83 -6.33 1.77
CA HIS A 13 -11.53 -6.48 3.05
C HIS A 13 -12.57 -5.39 3.34
N GLN A 14 -12.79 -4.47 2.40
CA GLN A 14 -13.76 -3.36 2.52
C GLN A 14 -13.59 -2.55 3.82
N LYS A 15 -12.35 -2.26 4.18
CA LYS A 15 -12.01 -1.41 5.34
C LYS A 15 -11.94 0.06 4.93
N THR A 16 -11.93 0.94 5.92
CA THR A 16 -11.54 2.34 5.73
C THR A 16 -10.02 2.45 5.57
N HIS A 17 -9.56 3.56 5.00
CA HIS A 17 -8.14 3.90 4.95
C HIS A 17 -7.57 4.06 6.37
N GLY A 18 -6.31 3.66 6.59
CA GLY A 18 -5.63 3.76 7.88
C GLY A 18 -4.10 3.77 7.78
N ALA A 19 -3.44 3.97 8.91
CA ALA A 19 -1.99 3.84 9.01
C ALA A 19 -1.57 2.37 8.95
N PRO A 20 -0.31 2.05 8.59
CA PRO A 20 0.15 0.66 8.52
C PRO A 20 0.02 -0.12 9.84
N THR A 21 -0.02 0.56 10.98
CA THR A 21 -0.17 -0.05 12.30
C THR A 21 -1.63 -0.24 12.73
N ASP A 22 -2.59 0.31 11.99
CA ASP A 22 -4.00 0.23 12.35
C ASP A 22 -4.59 -1.13 11.97
N GLU A 23 -5.51 -1.63 12.79
CA GLU A 23 -6.28 -2.84 12.47
C GLU A 23 -7.25 -2.60 11.29
N ALA A 24 -7.81 -1.39 11.20
CA ALA A 24 -8.73 -0.98 10.15
C ALA A 24 -7.99 -0.13 9.11
N ARG A 25 -7.43 -0.81 8.11
CA ARG A 25 -6.71 -0.20 6.98
C ARG A 25 -6.97 -0.95 5.69
N HIS A 26 -6.70 -0.32 4.55
CA HIS A 26 -6.62 -1.05 3.28
C HIS A 26 -5.36 -1.92 3.26
N VAL A 27 -5.34 -2.94 2.40
CA VAL A 27 -4.14 -3.75 2.17
C VAL A 27 -3.05 -2.92 1.49
N GLY A 28 -3.44 -2.00 0.59
CA GLY A 28 -2.51 -1.09 -0.10
C GLY A 28 -1.97 0.08 0.74
N ASP A 29 -2.35 0.22 2.00
CA ASP A 29 -1.91 1.34 2.84
C ASP A 29 -0.51 1.09 3.42
N LEU A 30 0.50 1.73 2.83
CA LEU A 30 1.90 1.64 3.28
C LEU A 30 2.39 2.87 4.07
N GLY A 31 1.52 3.86 4.25
CA GLY A 31 1.82 5.08 5.00
C GLY A 31 2.75 6.04 4.26
N ASN A 32 3.47 6.85 5.04
CA ASN A 32 4.37 7.87 4.52
C ASN A 32 5.80 7.35 4.37
N ILE A 33 6.54 7.93 3.43
CA ILE A 33 7.99 7.79 3.31
C ILE A 33 8.65 9.14 3.60
N GLU A 34 9.72 9.14 4.37
CA GLU A 34 10.50 10.36 4.64
C GLU A 34 11.49 10.62 3.51
N THR A 35 11.67 11.89 3.15
CA THR A 35 12.63 12.34 2.15
C THR A 35 13.80 13.05 2.81
N ASP A 36 15.00 12.87 2.24
CA ASP A 36 16.15 13.70 2.56
C ASP A 36 16.00 15.14 2.04
N ALA A 37 16.98 16.00 2.35
CA ALA A 37 16.98 17.40 1.92
C ALA A 37 17.11 17.58 0.40
N GLN A 38 17.43 16.52 -0.34
CA GLN A 38 17.55 16.50 -1.79
C GLN A 38 16.29 15.92 -2.46
N GLY A 39 15.29 15.52 -1.68
CA GLY A 39 14.03 14.94 -2.17
C GLY A 39 14.10 13.44 -2.48
N ASN A 40 15.13 12.73 -2.04
CA ASN A 40 15.20 11.28 -2.19
C ASN A 40 14.56 10.59 -0.99
N ALA A 41 13.83 9.50 -1.24
CA ALA A 41 13.37 8.58 -0.20
C ALA A 41 14.06 7.21 -0.37
N LYS A 42 14.61 6.66 0.72
CA LYS A 42 15.22 5.33 0.75
C LYS A 42 14.84 4.60 2.03
N GLY A 43 14.36 3.37 1.91
CA GLY A 43 14.01 2.56 3.06
C GLY A 43 13.53 1.17 2.67
N SER A 44 13.16 0.41 3.69
CA SER A 44 12.49 -0.89 3.57
C SER A 44 11.47 -1.00 4.69
N THR A 45 10.34 -1.64 4.40
CA THR A 45 9.32 -1.94 5.41
C THR A 45 8.88 -3.39 5.25
N THR A 46 8.37 -3.96 6.34
CA THR A 46 7.72 -5.28 6.35
C THR A 46 6.25 -5.08 6.66
N ASP A 47 5.38 -5.70 5.89
CA ASP A 47 3.94 -5.56 6.04
C ASP A 47 3.26 -6.92 6.17
N SER A 48 2.29 -7.01 7.09
CA SER A 48 1.59 -8.24 7.38
C SER A 48 0.39 -8.50 6.46
N LEU A 49 -0.14 -7.47 5.77
CA LEU A 49 -1.29 -7.57 4.87
C LEU A 49 -0.88 -7.68 3.40
N VAL A 50 0.19 -7.03 2.98
CA VAL A 50 0.72 -7.16 1.61
C VAL A 50 1.29 -8.55 1.40
N LYS A 51 0.72 -9.30 0.45
CA LYS A 51 1.13 -10.67 0.11
C LYS A 51 1.49 -10.78 -1.37
N LEU A 52 2.44 -11.67 -1.67
CA LEU A 52 2.78 -12.04 -3.05
C LEU A 52 2.12 -13.36 -3.47
N ILE A 53 1.61 -14.15 -2.52
CA ILE A 53 1.03 -15.48 -2.74
C ILE A 53 -0.32 -15.55 -2.04
N GLY A 54 -1.29 -16.21 -2.67
CA GLY A 54 -2.64 -16.42 -2.15
C GLY A 54 -3.70 -15.54 -2.82
N PRO A 55 -4.96 -15.63 -2.35
CA PRO A 55 -6.11 -15.01 -3.01
C PRO A 55 -6.09 -13.48 -3.01
N HIS A 56 -5.36 -12.86 -2.08
CA HIS A 56 -5.18 -11.39 -2.01
C HIS A 56 -3.76 -10.96 -2.39
N SER A 57 -3.11 -11.69 -3.31
CA SER A 57 -1.80 -11.31 -3.83
C SER A 57 -1.85 -9.95 -4.53
N ILE A 58 -0.83 -9.12 -4.31
CA ILE A 58 -0.69 -7.81 -4.97
C ILE A 58 -0.05 -7.89 -6.37
N ILE A 59 0.37 -9.09 -6.80
CA ILE A 59 0.97 -9.28 -8.12
C ILE A 59 -0.10 -9.01 -9.19
N GLY A 60 0.16 -8.04 -10.05
CA GLY A 60 -0.75 -7.68 -11.15
C GLY A 60 -1.98 -6.88 -10.72
N VAL A 61 -2.00 -6.34 -9.48
CA VAL A 61 -2.98 -5.32 -9.09
C VAL A 61 -2.95 -4.20 -10.14
N ARG A 62 -4.13 -3.88 -10.65
CA ARG A 62 -4.36 -2.84 -11.64
C ARG A 62 -4.95 -1.63 -10.98
#